data_AF-A0ABD1KGF9-F1
#
_entry.id   AF-A0ABD1KGF9-F1
#
_cell.length_a   1.000
_cell.length_b   1.000
_cell.length_c   1.000
_cell.angle_alpha   90.00
_cell.angle_beta   90.00
_cell.angle_gamma   90.00
#
_symmetry.space_group_name_H-M   'P 1'
#
loop_
_entity.id
_entity.type
_entity.pdbx_description
1 polymer ?
#
loop_
_entity_poly.entity_id
_entity_poly.type
_entity_poly.pdbx_seq_one_letter_code
_entity_poly.pdbx_strand_id
1 'polypeptide(L)'
;MALRKQMEKYRDVDEDELLKKLSEEELQRLEDELEELDPDNALLPAGYRQKDQTKKAPTGTFQRDNLLAHLEKQAKEHPDREDLVPYTGEKRGKPWVPKKKVVDPILEDVTLEPELEEALANATDAELCDIAAILGMHKLMSNQQYYEALGSSNIVNKQGLNSVIQCTQYKPVPDEQPNDTDVEETLERIQRNDPDLIEVNLNNIKNIPVPVLKAYAEALAENCVVERFSIVGTRSNDPVANALADMLKVNTTLKSLNVESNFITGPGILALVESLQSNTTLLELKIDNQSQPLGNKVEMEIASMLEKNSTLLKFGYHFTQQGPRLRGSNAMMSNNDLARVIRSDSDGSFTLTLSVPELERAFGKKFKCKSKLGLSSCFTEA
;
A
#
# COMPACT_ATOMS: atom_id res chain seq x y z
N MET A 1 -11.57 -48.68 -8.14
CA MET A 1 -11.37 -50.15 -7.97
C MET A 1 -10.21 -50.51 -7.05
N ALA A 2 -9.14 -49.72 -6.96
CA ALA A 2 -8.01 -50.00 -6.07
C ALA A 2 -8.37 -50.03 -4.57
N LEU A 3 -9.22 -49.10 -4.11
CA LEU A 3 -9.62 -49.00 -2.70
C LEU A 3 -10.42 -50.24 -2.22
N ARG A 4 -11.38 -50.73 -3.03
CA ARG A 4 -12.17 -51.94 -2.70
C ARG A 4 -11.29 -53.18 -2.53
N LYS A 5 -10.22 -53.31 -3.32
CA LYS A 5 -9.28 -54.43 -3.28
C LYS A 5 -8.32 -54.35 -2.09
N GLN A 6 -8.02 -53.14 -1.60
CA GLN A 6 -7.23 -52.93 -0.38
C GLN A 6 -8.06 -53.19 0.89
N MET A 7 -9.36 -52.92 0.87
CA MET A 7 -10.27 -53.16 1.99
C MET A 7 -10.62 -54.64 2.19
N GLU A 8 -10.52 -55.47 1.15
CA GLU A 8 -10.71 -56.93 1.26
C GLU A 8 -9.73 -57.60 2.25
N LYS A 9 -8.51 -57.04 2.40
CA LYS A 9 -7.49 -57.55 3.32
C LYS A 9 -7.91 -57.44 4.80
N TYR A 10 -8.83 -56.53 5.12
CA TYR A 10 -9.30 -56.27 6.48
C TYR A 10 -10.64 -56.96 6.78
N ARG A 11 -11.20 -57.73 5.84
CA ARG A 11 -12.53 -58.32 5.96
C ARG A 11 -12.61 -59.50 6.94
N ASP A 12 -11.49 -60.19 7.11
CA ASP A 12 -11.38 -61.43 7.91
C ASP A 12 -10.47 -61.25 9.13
N VAL A 13 -10.28 -60.00 9.59
CA VAL A 13 -9.44 -59.69 10.76
C VAL A 13 -10.27 -59.89 12.03
N ASP A 14 -9.75 -60.64 12.99
CA ASP A 14 -10.40 -60.88 14.27
C ASP A 14 -10.28 -59.62 15.17
N GLU A 15 -11.36 -58.86 15.24
CA GLU A 15 -11.44 -57.58 15.95
C GLU A 15 -11.23 -57.76 17.47
N ASP A 16 -11.73 -58.86 18.05
CA ASP A 16 -11.63 -59.14 19.49
C ASP A 16 -10.19 -59.48 19.92
N GLU A 17 -9.41 -60.11 19.03
CA GLU A 17 -7.99 -60.39 19.28
C GLU A 17 -7.13 -59.12 19.24
N LEU A 18 -7.48 -58.17 18.37
CA LEU A 18 -6.79 -56.88 18.27
C LEU A 18 -7.10 -55.98 19.47
N LEU A 19 -8.36 -55.91 19.91
CA LEU A 19 -8.77 -55.12 21.07
C LEU A 19 -8.08 -55.58 22.37
N LYS A 20 -7.87 -56.90 22.53
CA LYS A 20 -7.15 -57.45 23.69
C LYS A 20 -5.65 -57.14 23.72
N LYS A 21 -5.05 -56.77 22.58
CA LYS A 21 -3.62 -56.44 22.47
C LYS A 21 -3.33 -54.96 22.75
N LEU A 22 -4.36 -54.12 22.73
CA LEU A 22 -4.23 -52.68 22.99
C LEU A 22 -4.19 -52.43 24.51
N SER A 23 -3.35 -51.48 24.91
CA SER A 23 -3.33 -50.99 26.29
C SER A 23 -4.57 -50.14 26.59
N GLU A 24 -4.91 -49.98 27.86
CA GLU A 24 -6.08 -49.19 28.29
C GLU A 24 -6.06 -47.74 27.77
N GLU A 25 -4.86 -47.14 27.68
CA GLU A 25 -4.68 -45.79 27.12
C GLU A 25 -4.85 -45.73 25.60
N GLU A 26 -4.58 -46.82 24.89
CA GLU A 26 -4.76 -46.90 23.44
C GLU A 26 -6.21 -47.24 23.08
N LEU A 27 -6.88 -48.07 23.90
CA LEU A 27 -8.32 -48.30 23.82
C LEU A 27 -9.10 -47.01 24.05
N GLN A 28 -8.72 -46.21 25.04
CA GLN A 28 -9.40 -44.94 25.30
C GLN A 28 -9.20 -43.93 24.14
N ARG A 29 -8.01 -43.88 23.55
CA ARG A 29 -7.76 -43.06 22.34
C ARG A 29 -8.56 -43.53 21.13
N LEU A 30 -8.70 -44.84 20.97
CA LEU A 30 -9.50 -45.43 19.88
C LEU A 30 -10.99 -45.10 20.03
N GLU A 31 -11.50 -45.13 21.26
CA GLU A 31 -12.87 -44.72 21.59
C GLU A 31 -13.10 -43.24 21.23
N ASP A 32 -12.18 -42.35 21.63
CA ASP A 32 -12.23 -40.92 21.29
C ASP A 32 -12.21 -40.67 19.76
N GLU A 33 -11.41 -41.44 19.00
CA GLU A 33 -11.34 -41.33 17.54
C GLU A 33 -12.61 -41.86 16.84
N LEU A 34 -13.23 -42.92 17.36
CA LEU A 34 -14.47 -43.47 16.83
C LEU A 34 -15.65 -42.52 17.03
N GLU A 35 -15.72 -41.82 18.16
CA GLU A 35 -16.74 -40.78 18.41
C GLU A 35 -16.61 -39.58 17.46
N GLU A 36 -15.39 -39.20 17.04
CA GLU A 36 -15.16 -38.12 16.07
C GLU A 36 -15.60 -38.50 14.65
N LEU A 37 -15.48 -39.79 14.29
CA LEU A 37 -15.84 -40.31 12.98
C LEU A 37 -17.35 -40.59 12.84
N ASP A 38 -18.13 -40.51 13.93
CA ASP A 38 -19.58 -40.67 13.91
C ASP A 38 -20.24 -39.50 13.13
N PRO A 39 -20.92 -39.77 11.99
CA PRO A 39 -21.59 -38.74 11.21
C PRO A 39 -22.64 -37.93 12.00
N ASP A 40 -23.19 -38.50 13.08
CA ASP A 40 -24.20 -37.84 13.91
C ASP A 40 -23.58 -36.86 14.93
N ASN A 41 -22.26 -36.91 15.18
CA ASN A 41 -21.55 -35.97 16.04
C ASN A 41 -21.61 -34.52 15.49
N ALA A 42 -21.81 -34.38 14.17
CA ALA A 42 -22.06 -33.11 13.50
C ALA A 42 -23.42 -32.46 13.90
N LEU A 43 -24.29 -33.16 14.61
CA LEU A 43 -25.57 -32.66 15.12
C LEU A 43 -25.49 -32.24 16.60
N LEU A 44 -24.42 -32.60 17.32
CA LEU A 44 -24.25 -32.25 18.73
C LEU A 44 -23.89 -30.77 18.92
N PRO A 45 -24.34 -30.09 19.99
CA PRO A 45 -23.91 -28.73 20.31
C PRO A 45 -22.39 -28.63 20.51
N ALA A 46 -21.77 -27.50 20.14
CA ALA A 46 -20.32 -27.35 20.07
C ALA A 46 -19.56 -27.72 21.36
N GLY A 47 -20.15 -27.50 22.55
CA GLY A 47 -19.53 -27.87 23.83
C GLY A 47 -19.40 -29.38 24.07
N TYR A 48 -20.25 -30.19 23.44
CA TYR A 48 -20.20 -31.66 23.52
C TYR A 48 -19.28 -32.28 22.47
N ARG A 49 -18.76 -31.49 21.52
CA ARG A 49 -17.78 -31.95 20.50
C ARG A 49 -16.33 -31.84 20.95
N GLN A 50 -16.10 -31.28 22.15
CA GLN A 50 -14.75 -31.02 22.63
C GLN A 50 -14.10 -32.33 23.11
N LYS A 51 -12.90 -32.65 22.59
CA LYS A 51 -12.14 -33.87 22.92
C LYS A 51 -11.77 -33.97 24.41
N ASP A 52 -11.45 -32.83 25.03
CA ASP A 52 -11.00 -32.79 26.42
C ASP A 52 -12.17 -32.65 27.41
N GLN A 53 -13.13 -33.58 27.40
CA GLN A 53 -14.17 -33.60 28.43
C GLN A 53 -13.57 -34.05 29.77
N THR A 54 -13.73 -33.21 30.80
CA THR A 54 -13.21 -33.54 32.13
C THR A 54 -14.11 -34.61 32.78
N LYS A 55 -13.52 -35.69 33.29
CA LYS A 55 -14.25 -36.70 34.10
C LYS A 55 -14.66 -36.18 35.50
N LYS A 56 -14.32 -34.93 35.83
CA LYS A 56 -14.63 -34.33 37.14
C LYS A 56 -16.10 -33.91 37.16
N ALA A 57 -16.82 -34.32 38.21
CA ALA A 57 -18.18 -33.87 38.42
C ALA A 57 -18.23 -32.32 38.49
N PRO A 58 -19.29 -31.68 37.95
CA PRO A 58 -19.44 -30.24 37.99
C PRO A 58 -19.29 -29.76 39.44
N THR A 59 -18.28 -28.93 39.70
CA THR A 59 -17.98 -28.44 41.04
C THR A 59 -18.91 -27.28 41.39
N GLY A 60 -20.22 -27.55 41.44
CA GLY A 60 -21.26 -26.63 41.90
C GLY A 60 -21.28 -25.24 41.25
N THR A 61 -22.00 -24.32 41.88
CA THR A 61 -22.00 -22.89 41.53
C THR A 61 -20.74 -22.22 42.07
N PHE A 62 -20.25 -21.20 41.35
CA PHE A 62 -19.05 -20.45 41.71
C PHE A 62 -19.18 -19.82 43.12
N GLN A 63 -18.40 -20.33 44.08
CA GLN A 63 -18.31 -19.80 45.44
C GLN A 63 -17.06 -18.92 45.58
N ARG A 64 -17.25 -17.61 45.46
CA ARG A 64 -16.19 -16.59 45.46
C ARG A 64 -15.28 -16.69 46.69
N ASP A 65 -15.84 -16.91 47.87
CA ASP A 65 -15.10 -16.87 49.13
C ASP A 65 -14.14 -18.08 49.26
N ASN A 66 -14.56 -19.25 48.78
CA ASN A 66 -13.73 -20.45 48.77
C ASN A 66 -12.58 -20.33 47.76
N LEU A 67 -12.83 -19.68 46.61
CA LEU A 67 -11.76 -19.39 45.66
C LEU A 67 -10.74 -18.40 46.24
N LEU A 68 -11.20 -17.33 46.90
CA LEU A 68 -10.31 -16.38 47.56
C LEU A 68 -9.44 -17.05 48.63
N ALA A 69 -10.03 -17.91 49.46
CA ALA A 69 -9.28 -18.66 50.47
C ALA A 69 -8.25 -19.63 49.84
N HIS A 70 -8.59 -20.27 48.71
CA HIS A 70 -7.67 -21.13 47.98
C HIS A 70 -6.51 -20.33 47.38
N LEU A 71 -6.79 -19.18 46.76
CA LEU A 71 -5.78 -18.32 46.16
C LEU A 71 -4.86 -17.69 47.21
N GLU A 72 -5.39 -17.28 48.36
CA GLU A 72 -4.58 -16.80 49.49
C GLU A 72 -3.66 -17.90 50.04
N LYS A 73 -4.15 -19.14 50.11
CA LYS A 73 -3.34 -20.27 50.53
C LYS A 73 -2.23 -20.56 49.51
N GLN A 74 -2.55 -20.57 48.23
CA GLN A 74 -1.56 -20.73 47.16
C GLN A 74 -0.51 -19.62 47.17
N ALA A 75 -0.93 -18.37 47.39
CA ALA A 75 -0.03 -17.23 47.46
C ALA A 75 0.91 -17.31 48.68
N LYS A 76 0.44 -17.83 49.83
CA LYS A 76 1.28 -18.06 51.01
C LYS A 76 2.25 -19.23 50.85
N GLU A 77 1.87 -20.26 50.10
CA GLU A 77 2.71 -21.44 49.86
C GLU A 77 3.74 -21.18 48.75
N HIS A 78 3.46 -20.25 47.84
CA HIS A 78 4.42 -19.87 46.81
C HIS A 78 5.58 -19.10 47.45
N PRO A 79 6.83 -19.55 47.31
CA PRO A 79 7.96 -18.84 47.88
C PRO A 79 8.09 -17.45 47.24
N ASP A 80 8.38 -16.46 48.08
CA ASP A 80 8.73 -15.12 47.61
C ASP A 80 9.98 -15.18 46.74
N ARG A 81 9.95 -14.43 45.64
CA ARG A 81 11.09 -14.34 44.74
C ARG A 81 12.22 -13.63 45.46
N GLU A 82 13.40 -14.24 45.52
CA GLU A 82 14.57 -13.65 46.17
C GLU A 82 14.88 -12.27 45.56
N ASP A 83 15.06 -11.26 46.43
CA ASP A 83 15.45 -9.91 46.03
C ASP A 83 16.79 -9.93 45.28
N LEU A 84 16.90 -9.11 44.24
CA LEU A 84 18.14 -8.93 43.49
C LEU A 84 19.19 -8.28 44.39
N VAL A 85 20.05 -9.11 44.97
CA VAL A 85 21.27 -8.69 45.69
C VAL A 85 22.18 -7.94 44.71
N PRO A 86 22.87 -6.85 45.13
CA PRO A 86 23.90 -6.23 44.32
C PRO A 86 24.94 -7.25 43.87
N TYR A 87 25.35 -7.19 42.60
CA TYR A 87 26.26 -8.13 41.96
C TYR A 87 27.51 -8.40 42.81
N THR A 88 27.54 -9.55 43.47
CA THR A 88 28.75 -10.11 44.09
C THR A 88 29.49 -10.85 42.99
N GLY A 89 30.69 -10.38 42.63
CA GLY A 89 31.49 -10.88 41.49
C GLY A 89 31.99 -12.34 41.58
N GLU A 90 31.34 -13.19 42.37
CA GLU A 90 31.60 -14.62 42.43
C GLU A 90 30.89 -15.34 41.28
N LYS A 91 31.66 -15.72 40.27
CA LYS A 91 31.19 -16.58 39.17
C LYS A 91 30.88 -17.98 39.73
N ARG A 92 29.62 -18.25 40.10
CA ARG A 92 29.16 -19.61 40.38
C ARG A 92 29.00 -20.38 39.06
N GLY A 93 29.87 -21.36 38.85
CA GLY A 93 29.83 -22.26 37.70
C GLY A 93 31.22 -22.66 37.23
N LYS A 94 31.35 -23.84 36.60
CA LYS A 94 32.62 -24.21 35.95
C LYS A 94 32.94 -23.15 34.88
N PRO A 95 34.19 -22.64 34.81
CA PRO A 95 34.57 -21.71 33.75
C PRO A 95 34.22 -22.36 32.41
N TRP A 96 33.44 -21.65 31.61
CA TRP A 96 33.07 -22.11 30.29
C TRP A 96 34.35 -22.33 29.49
N VAL A 97 34.64 -23.60 29.19
CA VAL A 97 35.71 -23.95 28.26
C VAL A 97 35.08 -23.88 26.87
N PRO A 98 35.61 -23.04 25.96
CA PRO A 98 35.13 -23.02 24.59
C PRO A 98 35.24 -24.43 24.03
N LYS A 99 34.12 -25.00 23.56
CA LYS A 99 34.20 -26.22 22.75
C LYS A 99 35.05 -25.87 21.53
N LYS A 100 36.19 -26.56 21.34
CA LYS A 100 36.93 -26.49 20.08
C LYS A 100 35.95 -26.84 18.97
N LYS A 101 35.57 -25.86 18.15
CA LYS A 101 34.86 -26.13 16.91
C LYS A 101 35.79 -27.03 16.09
N VAL A 102 35.30 -28.21 15.73
CA VAL A 102 35.95 -29.00 14.68
C VAL A 102 35.75 -28.16 13.44
N VAL A 103 36.81 -27.49 13.00
CA VAL A 103 36.80 -26.77 11.74
C VAL A 103 36.80 -27.88 10.69
N ASP A 104 35.75 -27.93 9.87
CA ASP A 104 35.74 -28.83 8.72
C ASP A 104 37.01 -28.56 7.89
N PRO A 105 37.78 -29.59 7.47
CA PRO A 105 39.06 -29.39 6.79
C PRO A 105 38.93 -28.80 5.38
N ILE A 106 37.72 -28.48 4.94
CA ILE A 106 37.44 -27.81 3.66
C ILE A 106 37.33 -26.31 3.93
N LEU A 107 38.38 -25.75 4.51
CA LEU A 107 38.73 -24.39 4.14
C LEU A 107 39.67 -24.60 2.95
N GLU A 108 39.15 -24.44 1.73
CA GLU A 108 40.05 -24.15 0.62
C GLU A 108 40.87 -22.96 1.07
N ASP A 109 42.19 -23.14 1.16
CA ASP A 109 43.12 -22.04 1.35
C ASP A 109 42.94 -21.18 0.10
N VAL A 110 42.09 -20.14 0.22
CA VAL A 110 41.87 -19.18 -0.85
C VAL A 110 43.13 -18.36 -0.91
N THR A 111 44.11 -18.84 -1.65
CA THR A 111 45.35 -18.13 -1.94
C THR A 111 44.98 -16.98 -2.86
N LEU A 112 44.86 -15.79 -2.28
CA LEU A 112 44.74 -14.56 -3.04
C LEU A 112 46.08 -14.23 -3.71
N GLU A 113 46.03 -13.41 -4.75
CA GLU A 113 47.25 -12.84 -5.30
C GLU A 113 47.94 -12.00 -4.21
N PRO A 114 49.28 -12.01 -4.12
CA PRO A 114 50.02 -11.38 -3.02
C PRO A 114 49.73 -9.87 -2.91
N GLU A 115 49.45 -9.21 -4.02
CA GLU A 115 49.06 -7.80 -4.06
C GLU A 115 47.67 -7.55 -3.44
N LEU A 116 46.73 -8.49 -3.64
CA LEU A 116 45.37 -8.41 -3.08
C LEU A 116 45.35 -8.76 -1.59
N GLU A 117 46.19 -9.71 -1.17
CA GLU A 117 46.35 -10.08 0.23
C GLU A 117 46.96 -8.93 1.04
N GLU A 118 47.98 -8.26 0.50
CA GLU A 118 48.57 -7.06 1.11
C GLU A 118 47.58 -5.89 1.15
N ALA A 119 46.79 -5.68 0.09
CA ALA A 119 45.76 -4.64 0.06
C ALA A 119 44.65 -4.91 1.09
N LEU A 120 44.20 -6.15 1.24
CA LEU A 120 43.18 -6.54 2.20
C LEU A 120 43.69 -6.45 3.65
N ALA A 121 44.95 -6.80 3.89
CA ALA A 121 45.58 -6.71 5.21
C ALA A 121 45.79 -5.26 5.68
N ASN A 122 45.98 -4.32 4.75
CA ASN A 122 46.14 -2.90 5.04
C ASN A 122 44.82 -2.11 5.02
N ALA A 123 43.72 -2.70 4.54
CA ALA A 123 42.42 -2.05 4.46
C ALA A 123 41.81 -1.83 5.85
N THR A 124 41.12 -0.70 6.01
CA THR A 124 40.39 -0.38 7.25
C THR A 124 39.08 -1.17 7.33
N ASP A 125 38.60 -1.46 8.56
CA ASP A 125 37.31 -2.13 8.79
C ASP A 125 36.11 -1.44 8.09
N ALA A 126 36.24 -0.14 7.85
CA ALA A 126 35.28 0.68 7.11
C ALA A 126 35.26 0.32 5.62
N GLU A 127 36.43 0.30 4.98
CA GLU A 127 36.61 -0.08 3.57
C GLU A 127 36.20 -1.53 3.33
N LEU A 128 36.53 -2.42 4.26
CA LEU A 128 36.11 -3.82 4.22
C LEU A 128 34.57 -3.95 4.26
N CYS A 129 33.89 -3.11 5.05
CA CYS A 129 32.44 -3.12 5.10
C CYS A 129 31.80 -2.64 3.78
N ASP A 130 32.38 -1.63 3.14
CA ASP A 130 31.88 -1.13 1.85
C ASP A 130 32.13 -2.14 0.72
N ILE A 131 33.32 -2.76 0.71
CA ILE A 131 33.64 -3.86 -0.22
C ILE A 131 32.66 -5.02 -0.03
N ALA A 132 32.39 -5.42 1.22
CA ALA A 132 31.41 -6.46 1.53
C ALA A 132 29.99 -6.09 1.05
N ALA A 133 29.60 -4.81 1.09
CA ALA A 133 28.30 -4.35 0.61
C ALA A 133 28.20 -4.43 -0.92
N ILE A 134 29.24 -4.02 -1.63
CA ILE A 134 29.36 -4.13 -3.09
C ILE A 134 29.32 -5.60 -3.53
N LEU A 135 29.99 -6.49 -2.79
CA LEU A 135 29.98 -7.93 -3.02
C LEU A 135 28.66 -8.61 -2.61
N GLY A 136 27.70 -7.87 -2.05
CA GLY A 136 26.38 -8.39 -1.67
C GLY A 136 26.37 -9.21 -0.38
N MET A 137 27.41 -9.09 0.46
CA MET A 137 27.55 -9.80 1.74
C MET A 137 26.70 -9.17 2.86
N HIS A 138 25.40 -9.00 2.61
CA HIS A 138 24.42 -8.42 3.53
C HIS A 138 24.32 -9.12 4.90
N LYS A 139 24.74 -10.40 5.00
CA LYS A 139 24.70 -11.16 6.27
C LYS A 139 25.79 -10.78 7.27
N LEU A 140 26.84 -10.09 6.82
CA LEU A 140 27.96 -9.71 7.68
C LEU A 140 27.81 -8.30 8.28
N MET A 141 26.76 -7.57 7.91
CA MET A 141 26.55 -6.17 8.30
C MET A 141 25.08 -5.90 8.63
N SER A 142 24.81 -4.76 9.25
CA SER A 142 23.44 -4.31 9.48
C SER A 142 22.78 -3.80 8.19
N ASN A 143 21.44 -3.85 8.12
CA ASN A 143 20.68 -3.29 7.00
C ASN A 143 21.04 -1.81 6.75
N GLN A 144 21.24 -1.04 7.82
CA GLN A 144 21.60 0.37 7.72
C GLN A 144 22.97 0.55 7.06
N GLN A 145 24.00 -0.17 7.51
CA GLN A 145 25.34 -0.12 6.93
C GLN A 145 25.35 -0.56 5.46
N TYR A 146 24.57 -1.60 5.12
CA TYR A 146 24.44 -2.09 3.75
C TYR A 146 23.87 -1.03 2.81
N TYR A 147 22.75 -0.40 3.17
CA TYR A 147 22.13 0.64 2.32
C TYR A 147 22.92 1.95 2.30
N GLU A 148 23.60 2.31 3.39
CA GLU A 148 24.48 3.48 3.42
C GLU A 148 25.69 3.31 2.49
N ALA A 149 26.29 2.12 2.47
CA ALA A 149 27.41 1.78 1.58
C ALA A 149 27.00 1.73 0.10
N LEU A 150 25.79 1.24 -0.22
CA LEU A 150 25.27 1.25 -1.60
C LEU A 150 24.86 2.64 -2.09
N GLY A 151 24.36 3.48 -1.18
CA GLY A 151 23.79 4.79 -1.52
C GLY A 151 24.81 5.92 -1.63
N SER A 152 26.06 5.70 -1.19
CA SER A 152 27.09 6.74 -1.14
C SER A 152 28.33 6.33 -1.93
N SER A 153 28.93 7.28 -2.64
CA SER A 153 30.18 7.07 -3.38
C SER A 153 31.45 7.20 -2.54
N ASN A 154 31.31 7.49 -1.24
CA ASN A 154 32.40 7.67 -0.27
C ASN A 154 32.19 6.74 0.92
N ILE A 155 33.29 6.39 1.62
CA ILE A 155 33.25 5.54 2.83
C ILE A 155 32.45 6.23 3.94
N VAL A 156 31.22 5.78 4.16
CA VAL A 156 30.30 6.37 5.16
C VAL A 156 30.44 5.67 6.51
N ASN A 157 30.73 4.38 6.49
CA ASN A 157 30.78 3.57 7.69
C ASN A 157 32.07 3.84 8.48
N LYS A 158 31.96 4.40 9.69
CA LYS A 158 33.12 4.67 10.57
C LYS A 158 33.25 3.66 11.71
N GLN A 159 32.32 2.72 11.84
CA GLN A 159 32.16 1.89 13.04
C GLN A 159 32.61 0.42 12.83
N GLY A 160 32.95 0.04 11.59
CA GLY A 160 33.46 -1.29 11.26
C GLY A 160 32.43 -2.42 11.45
N LEU A 161 32.84 -3.66 11.14
CA LEU A 161 31.99 -4.86 11.25
C LEU A 161 31.61 -5.22 12.70
N ASN A 162 32.38 -4.76 13.68
CA ASN A 162 32.15 -5.01 15.11
C ASN A 162 31.33 -3.90 15.81
N SER A 163 30.69 -3.02 15.05
CA SER A 163 29.87 -1.93 15.59
C SER A 163 28.65 -2.46 16.36
N VAL A 164 28.34 -1.87 17.51
CA VAL A 164 27.08 -2.13 18.22
C VAL A 164 25.92 -1.53 17.41
N ILE A 165 24.92 -2.33 17.08
CA ILE A 165 23.73 -1.88 16.35
C ILE A 165 23.02 -0.80 17.19
N GLN A 166 22.99 0.44 16.68
CA GLN A 166 22.26 1.55 17.29
C GLN A 166 20.84 1.63 16.73
N CYS A 167 19.90 2.11 17.53
CA CYS A 167 18.57 2.44 17.02
C CYS A 167 18.67 3.56 15.98
N THR A 168 17.94 3.43 14.87
CA THR A 168 17.87 4.44 13.82
C THR A 168 17.37 5.77 14.39
N GLN A 169 18.18 6.82 14.30
CA GLN A 169 17.76 8.16 14.71
C GLN A 169 16.84 8.74 13.63
N TYR A 170 15.67 9.24 14.05
CA TYR A 170 14.77 9.93 13.15
C TYR A 170 15.45 11.21 12.66
N LYS A 171 15.63 11.35 11.35
CA LYS A 171 16.07 12.61 10.76
C LYS A 171 14.93 13.62 10.93
N PRO A 172 15.07 14.69 11.73
CA PRO A 172 14.03 15.68 11.84
C PRO A 172 13.81 16.28 10.45
N VAL A 173 12.61 16.09 9.89
CA VAL A 173 12.22 16.74 8.65
C VAL A 173 11.96 18.20 8.99
N PRO A 174 12.68 19.17 8.39
CA PRO A 174 12.36 20.58 8.57
C PRO A 174 10.93 20.83 8.12
N ASP A 175 10.17 21.61 8.91
CA ASP A 175 8.83 22.02 8.50
C ASP A 175 8.95 22.84 7.20
N GLU A 176 8.24 22.41 6.15
CA GLU A 176 8.14 23.18 4.92
C GLU A 176 7.46 24.53 5.23
N GLN A 177 7.92 25.58 4.56
CA GLN A 177 7.29 26.89 4.69
C GLN A 177 5.83 26.80 4.21
N PRO A 178 4.88 27.45 4.92
CA PRO A 178 3.50 27.48 4.49
C PRO A 178 3.39 28.13 3.10
N ASN A 179 2.37 27.73 2.34
CA ASN A 179 2.10 28.33 1.03
C ASN A 179 1.66 29.78 1.21
N ASP A 180 2.39 30.71 0.60
CA ASP A 180 2.18 32.17 0.68
C ASP A 180 1.19 32.70 -0.39
N THR A 181 0.51 31.82 -1.13
CA THR A 181 -0.42 32.21 -2.21
C THR A 181 -1.64 32.95 -1.65
N ASP A 182 -1.88 34.18 -2.12
CA ASP A 182 -3.07 34.97 -1.76
C ASP A 182 -4.31 34.45 -2.48
N VAL A 183 -5.31 34.01 -1.70
CA VAL A 183 -6.53 33.35 -2.21
C VAL A 183 -7.48 34.32 -2.89
N GLU A 184 -7.57 35.58 -2.46
CA GLU A 184 -8.52 36.53 -3.04
C GLU A 184 -7.94 37.15 -4.32
N GLU A 185 -6.65 37.52 -4.28
CA GLU A 185 -5.97 38.07 -5.46
C GLU A 185 -5.94 37.06 -6.61
N THR A 186 -5.62 35.80 -6.32
CA THR A 186 -5.60 34.76 -7.36
C THR A 186 -6.99 34.47 -7.93
N LEU A 187 -8.05 34.52 -7.11
CA LEU A 187 -9.42 34.41 -7.60
C LEU A 187 -9.78 35.54 -8.56
N GLU A 188 -9.44 36.79 -8.23
CA GLU A 188 -9.65 37.93 -9.13
C GLU A 188 -8.88 37.78 -10.46
N ARG A 189 -7.65 37.26 -10.40
CA ARG A 189 -6.83 37.02 -11.61
C ARG A 189 -7.44 35.94 -12.51
N ILE A 190 -7.99 34.87 -11.93
CA ILE A 190 -8.72 33.83 -12.68
C ILE A 190 -9.94 34.44 -13.38
N GLN A 191 -10.72 35.25 -12.67
CA GLN A 191 -11.90 35.93 -13.24
C GLN A 191 -11.54 36.91 -14.37
N ARG A 192 -10.37 37.55 -14.29
CA ARG A 192 -9.87 38.46 -15.33
C ARG A 192 -9.20 37.75 -16.51
N ASN A 193 -9.09 36.41 -16.49
CA ASN A 193 -8.36 35.62 -17.50
C ASN A 193 -6.93 36.13 -17.70
N ASP A 194 -6.19 36.33 -16.60
CA ASP A 194 -4.80 36.75 -16.64
C ASP A 194 -3.94 35.76 -17.45
N PRO A 195 -3.28 36.20 -18.55
CA PRO A 195 -2.48 35.31 -19.41
C PRO A 195 -1.25 34.72 -18.72
N ASP A 196 -0.77 35.33 -17.63
CA ASP A 196 0.42 34.85 -16.92
C ASP A 196 0.09 33.77 -15.87
N LEU A 197 -1.19 33.57 -15.54
CA LEU A 197 -1.63 32.62 -14.51
C LEU A 197 -1.89 31.22 -15.08
N ILE A 198 -0.82 30.47 -15.32
CA ILE A 198 -0.89 29.11 -15.88
C ILE A 198 -1.18 28.06 -14.79
N GLU A 199 -0.70 28.29 -13.57
CA GLU A 199 -0.77 27.33 -12.47
C GLU A 199 -1.33 28.00 -11.22
N VAL A 200 -2.36 27.37 -10.64
CA VAL A 200 -3.02 27.81 -9.42
C VAL A 200 -2.81 26.74 -8.35
N ASN A 201 -2.02 27.07 -7.34
CA ASN A 201 -1.65 26.16 -6.27
C ASN A 201 -2.11 26.70 -4.91
N LEU A 202 -3.16 26.09 -4.36
CA LEU A 202 -3.71 26.39 -3.04
C LEU A 202 -3.38 25.30 -2.01
N ASN A 203 -2.31 24.54 -2.24
CA ASN A 203 -1.95 23.41 -1.38
C ASN A 203 -1.62 23.87 0.04
N ASN A 204 -2.09 23.12 1.03
CA ASN A 204 -1.81 23.28 2.47
C ASN A 204 -2.20 24.64 3.05
N ILE A 205 -3.00 25.44 2.34
CA ILE A 205 -3.56 26.68 2.88
C ILE A 205 -4.69 26.32 3.84
N LYS A 206 -4.50 26.67 5.12
CA LYS A 206 -5.47 26.38 6.17
C LYS A 206 -6.63 27.38 6.10
N ASN A 207 -7.84 26.88 6.34
CA ASN A 207 -9.07 27.68 6.54
C ASN A 207 -9.62 28.42 5.31
N ILE A 208 -9.47 27.88 4.10
CA ILE A 208 -10.21 28.41 2.95
C ILE A 208 -11.71 28.10 3.13
N PRO A 209 -12.60 29.10 3.06
CA PRO A 209 -14.04 28.84 3.12
C PRO A 209 -14.52 28.04 1.91
N VAL A 210 -15.41 27.07 2.13
CA VAL A 210 -16.04 26.27 1.06
C VAL A 210 -16.66 27.14 -0.05
N PRO A 211 -17.36 28.26 0.24
CA PRO A 211 -17.90 29.14 -0.80
C PRO A 211 -16.82 29.75 -1.71
N VAL A 212 -15.64 30.03 -1.17
CA VAL A 212 -14.51 30.56 -1.95
C VAL A 212 -14.03 29.49 -2.91
N LEU A 213 -13.81 28.26 -2.46
CA LEU A 213 -13.43 27.14 -3.33
C LEU A 213 -14.46 26.84 -4.42
N LYS A 214 -15.75 27.03 -4.13
CA LYS A 214 -16.79 26.97 -5.16
C LYS A 214 -16.67 28.11 -6.17
N ALA A 215 -16.41 29.33 -5.72
CA ALA A 215 -16.18 30.47 -6.61
C ALA A 215 -14.97 30.25 -7.53
N TYR A 216 -13.92 29.56 -7.04
CA TYR A 216 -12.81 29.11 -7.89
C TYR A 216 -13.28 28.17 -9.00
N ALA A 217 -14.08 27.16 -8.69
CA ALA A 217 -14.62 26.23 -9.69
C ALA A 217 -15.50 26.96 -10.72
N GLU A 218 -16.36 27.88 -10.27
CA GLU A 218 -17.21 28.69 -11.15
C GLU A 218 -16.36 29.63 -12.05
N ALA A 219 -15.35 30.30 -11.50
CA ALA A 219 -14.46 31.17 -12.27
C ALA A 219 -13.60 30.39 -13.27
N LEU A 220 -13.15 29.18 -12.91
CA LEU A 220 -12.38 28.31 -13.80
C LEU A 220 -13.23 27.76 -14.96
N ALA A 221 -14.55 27.70 -14.85
CA ALA A 221 -15.41 27.18 -15.92
C ALA A 221 -15.27 27.97 -17.23
N GLU A 222 -15.12 29.29 -17.14
CA GLU A 222 -14.94 30.19 -18.30
C GLU A 222 -13.46 30.56 -18.55
N ASN A 223 -12.53 30.04 -17.75
CA ASN A 223 -11.13 30.41 -17.83
C ASN A 223 -10.39 29.68 -18.97
N CYS A 224 -9.63 30.44 -19.76
CA CYS A 224 -8.94 29.92 -20.94
C CYS A 224 -7.41 29.76 -20.79
N VAL A 225 -6.85 30.05 -19.61
CA VAL A 225 -5.40 30.16 -19.40
C VAL A 225 -4.88 29.10 -18.42
N VAL A 226 -5.60 28.86 -17.32
CA VAL A 226 -5.14 27.98 -16.23
C VAL A 226 -5.09 26.54 -16.73
N GLU A 227 -3.89 25.96 -16.71
CA GLU A 227 -3.66 24.56 -17.12
C GLU A 227 -3.56 23.62 -15.92
N ARG A 228 -3.17 24.12 -14.74
CA ARG A 228 -2.95 23.30 -13.53
C ARG A 228 -3.66 23.92 -12.33
N PHE A 229 -4.51 23.13 -11.68
CA PHE A 229 -5.22 23.54 -10.46
C PHE A 229 -5.04 22.50 -9.36
N SER A 230 -4.57 22.95 -8.19
CA SER A 230 -4.26 22.08 -7.06
C SER A 230 -4.80 22.65 -5.75
N ILE A 231 -5.58 21.84 -5.03
CA ILE A 231 -6.23 22.20 -3.75
C ILE A 231 -5.97 21.15 -2.66
N VAL A 232 -4.75 20.63 -2.58
CA VAL A 232 -4.37 19.56 -1.66
C VAL A 232 -4.43 20.04 -0.22
N GLY A 233 -5.04 19.26 0.68
CA GLY A 233 -5.02 19.57 2.12
C GLY A 233 -5.82 20.82 2.53
N THR A 234 -6.79 21.25 1.72
CA THR A 234 -7.60 22.47 1.94
C THR A 234 -8.89 22.23 2.71
N ARG A 235 -9.15 20.99 3.13
CA ARG A 235 -10.41 20.54 3.74
C ARG A 235 -11.62 20.63 2.80
N SER A 236 -11.40 20.43 1.50
CA SER A 236 -12.47 20.37 0.49
C SER A 236 -13.43 19.20 0.75
N ASN A 237 -14.72 19.39 0.44
CA ASN A 237 -15.81 18.45 0.65
C ASN A 237 -16.64 18.22 -0.63
N ASP A 238 -17.66 17.36 -0.58
CA ASP A 238 -18.49 17.01 -1.75
C ASP A 238 -19.09 18.20 -2.51
N PRO A 239 -19.59 19.28 -1.86
CA PRO A 239 -20.01 20.49 -2.56
C PRO A 239 -18.94 21.11 -3.47
N VAL A 240 -17.67 21.08 -3.05
CA VAL A 240 -16.54 21.56 -3.88
C VAL A 240 -16.30 20.58 -5.02
N ALA A 241 -16.32 19.27 -4.76
CA ALA A 241 -16.15 18.24 -5.79
C ALA A 241 -17.22 18.33 -6.88
N ASN A 242 -18.48 18.57 -6.50
CA ASN A 242 -19.59 18.75 -7.45
C ASN A 242 -19.41 20.02 -8.29
N ALA A 243 -19.00 21.13 -7.67
CA ALA A 243 -18.72 22.37 -8.41
C ALA A 243 -17.56 22.18 -9.42
N LEU A 244 -16.51 21.44 -9.02
CA LEU A 244 -15.42 21.07 -9.91
C LEU A 244 -15.87 20.12 -11.03
N ALA A 245 -16.77 19.19 -10.76
CA ALA A 245 -17.34 18.31 -11.77
C ALA A 245 -18.14 19.10 -12.82
N ASP A 246 -18.92 20.09 -12.40
CA ASP A 246 -19.66 20.94 -13.33
C ASP A 246 -18.72 21.86 -14.11
N MET A 247 -17.66 22.38 -13.47
CA MET A 247 -16.59 23.12 -14.14
C MET A 247 -15.91 22.27 -15.22
N LEU A 248 -15.55 21.01 -14.94
CA LEU A 248 -14.89 20.12 -15.89
C LEU A 248 -15.76 19.79 -17.11
N LYS A 249 -17.09 19.90 -17.04
CA LYS A 249 -17.95 19.71 -18.22
C LYS A 249 -17.84 20.87 -19.22
N VAL A 250 -17.49 22.06 -18.74
CA VAL A 250 -17.47 23.31 -19.53
C VAL A 250 -16.03 23.72 -19.88
N ASN A 251 -15.11 23.59 -18.93
CA ASN A 251 -13.73 24.00 -19.11
C ASN A 251 -13.02 23.10 -20.13
N THR A 252 -12.26 23.75 -21.02
CA THR A 252 -11.53 23.09 -22.12
C THR A 252 -10.03 23.36 -22.09
N THR A 253 -9.50 23.86 -20.98
CA THR A 253 -8.12 24.36 -20.88
C THR A 253 -7.32 23.67 -19.79
N LEU A 254 -7.99 23.23 -18.72
CA LEU A 254 -7.38 22.58 -17.58
C LEU A 254 -6.82 21.19 -17.97
N LYS A 255 -5.53 20.98 -17.72
CA LYS A 255 -4.82 19.73 -18.02
C LYS A 255 -4.57 18.89 -16.77
N SER A 256 -4.37 19.50 -15.61
CA SER A 256 -4.09 18.79 -14.35
C SER A 256 -4.96 19.31 -13.21
N LEU A 257 -5.66 18.39 -12.56
CA LEU A 257 -6.47 18.66 -11.37
C LEU A 257 -6.00 17.80 -10.20
N ASN A 258 -5.62 18.43 -9.09
CA ASN A 258 -5.25 17.73 -7.87
C ASN A 258 -6.17 18.10 -6.69
N VAL A 259 -6.87 17.10 -6.16
CA VAL A 259 -7.77 17.21 -5.00
C VAL A 259 -7.39 16.21 -3.89
N GLU A 260 -6.14 15.75 -3.84
CA GLU A 260 -5.62 14.83 -2.83
C GLU A 260 -5.77 15.36 -1.39
N SER A 261 -5.76 14.46 -0.41
CA SER A 261 -5.72 14.81 1.02
C SER A 261 -6.87 15.73 1.47
N ASN A 262 -8.09 15.46 1.00
CA ASN A 262 -9.29 16.22 1.33
C ASN A 262 -10.38 15.32 1.97
N PHE A 263 -11.57 15.88 2.18
CA PHE A 263 -12.73 15.22 2.79
C PHE A 263 -13.82 14.93 1.74
N ILE A 264 -13.41 14.55 0.52
CA ILE A 264 -14.33 14.19 -0.55
C ILE A 264 -14.72 12.72 -0.38
N THR A 265 -16.01 12.44 -0.42
CA THR A 265 -16.57 11.10 -0.28
C THR A 265 -16.74 10.42 -1.65
N GLY A 266 -17.08 9.13 -1.65
CA GLY A 266 -17.35 8.34 -2.86
C GLY A 266 -18.26 9.04 -3.88
N PRO A 267 -19.46 9.52 -3.47
CA PRO A 267 -20.35 10.30 -4.34
C PRO A 267 -19.70 11.55 -4.97
N GLY A 268 -18.92 12.32 -4.21
CA GLY A 268 -18.25 13.51 -4.75
C GLY A 268 -17.17 13.15 -5.80
N ILE A 269 -16.42 12.07 -5.57
CA ILE A 269 -15.47 11.56 -6.55
C ILE A 269 -16.18 10.99 -7.79
N LEU A 270 -17.32 10.31 -7.62
CA LEU A 270 -18.09 9.82 -8.76
C LEU A 270 -18.56 10.96 -9.66
N ALA A 271 -19.02 12.07 -9.09
CA ALA A 271 -19.39 13.25 -9.87
C ALA A 271 -18.20 13.78 -10.71
N LEU A 272 -17.00 13.86 -10.11
CA LEU A 272 -15.78 14.24 -10.82
C LEU A 272 -15.47 13.29 -11.97
N VAL A 273 -15.49 11.98 -11.72
CA VAL A 273 -15.16 10.99 -12.76
C VAL A 273 -16.25 10.92 -13.84
N GLU A 274 -17.52 11.15 -13.49
CA GLU A 274 -18.62 11.23 -14.45
C GLU A 274 -18.41 12.39 -15.44
N SER A 275 -17.94 13.55 -14.96
CA SER A 275 -17.64 14.70 -15.81
C SER A 275 -16.53 14.45 -16.85
N LEU A 276 -15.64 13.48 -16.59
CA LEU A 276 -14.58 13.10 -17.54
C LEU A 276 -15.12 12.44 -18.81
N GLN A 277 -16.34 11.93 -18.82
CA GLN A 277 -16.92 11.37 -20.05
C GLN A 277 -17.12 12.44 -21.14
N SER A 278 -17.42 13.68 -20.74
CA SER A 278 -17.56 14.82 -21.65
C SER A 278 -16.27 15.62 -21.83
N ASN A 279 -15.36 15.58 -20.86
CA ASN A 279 -14.12 16.35 -20.91
C ASN A 279 -13.05 15.61 -21.73
N THR A 280 -12.48 16.30 -22.72
CA THR A 280 -11.43 15.78 -23.62
C THR A 280 -10.07 16.47 -23.43
N THR A 281 -9.93 17.28 -22.39
CA THR A 281 -8.82 18.22 -22.18
C THR A 281 -7.98 17.89 -20.94
N LEU A 282 -8.61 17.34 -19.90
CA LEU A 282 -7.94 16.92 -18.68
C LEU A 282 -7.07 15.68 -18.95
N LEU A 283 -5.79 15.78 -18.59
CA LEU A 283 -4.79 14.72 -18.77
C LEU A 283 -4.44 14.02 -17.45
N GLU A 284 -4.52 14.75 -16.34
CA GLU A 284 -4.16 14.25 -15.02
C GLU A 284 -5.24 14.59 -13.99
N LEU A 285 -5.73 13.57 -13.28
CA LEU A 285 -6.64 13.72 -12.15
C LEU A 285 -6.08 12.97 -10.95
N LYS A 286 -5.86 13.66 -9.84
CA LYS A 286 -5.37 13.08 -8.59
C LYS A 286 -6.38 13.25 -7.47
N ILE A 287 -6.81 12.15 -6.88
CA ILE A 287 -7.88 12.09 -5.88
C ILE A 287 -7.50 11.25 -4.65
N ASP A 288 -6.23 10.86 -4.52
CA ASP A 288 -5.78 9.93 -3.48
C ASP A 288 -5.82 10.53 -2.05
N ASN A 289 -5.67 9.66 -1.05
CA ASN A 289 -5.60 10.03 0.36
C ASN A 289 -6.81 10.83 0.88
N GLN A 290 -8.03 10.51 0.44
CA GLN A 290 -9.23 11.11 1.03
C GLN A 290 -9.45 10.64 2.47
N SER A 291 -10.17 11.43 3.25
CA SER A 291 -10.45 11.16 4.66
C SER A 291 -11.12 9.79 4.94
N GLN A 292 -11.82 9.23 3.96
CA GLN A 292 -12.52 7.96 4.06
C GLN A 292 -12.25 7.13 2.79
N PRO A 293 -12.23 5.78 2.88
CA PRO A 293 -12.17 4.94 1.69
C PRO A 293 -13.44 5.12 0.84
N LEU A 294 -13.28 5.19 -0.49
CA LEU A 294 -14.40 5.43 -1.41
C LEU A 294 -15.43 4.28 -1.44
N GLY A 295 -14.95 3.05 -1.17
CA GLY A 295 -15.76 1.84 -1.11
C GLY A 295 -15.81 1.06 -2.43
N ASN A 296 -16.01 -0.26 -2.32
CA ASN A 296 -15.85 -1.19 -3.44
C ASN A 296 -16.79 -0.92 -4.64
N LYS A 297 -18.03 -0.48 -4.37
CA LYS A 297 -19.01 -0.18 -5.44
C LYS A 297 -18.55 1.03 -6.26
N VAL A 298 -18.11 2.08 -5.58
CA VAL A 298 -17.61 3.31 -6.18
C VAL A 298 -16.37 3.02 -7.03
N GLU A 299 -15.43 2.22 -6.54
CA GLU A 299 -14.24 1.84 -7.32
C GLU A 299 -14.58 1.12 -8.63
N MET A 300 -15.58 0.24 -8.61
CA MET A 300 -16.03 -0.45 -9.83
C MET A 300 -16.64 0.52 -10.85
N GLU A 301 -17.42 1.49 -10.38
CA GLU A 301 -18.01 2.53 -11.23
C GLU A 301 -16.93 3.46 -11.80
N ILE A 302 -15.96 3.89 -10.99
CA ILE A 302 -14.81 4.68 -11.43
C ILE A 302 -14.09 3.97 -12.58
N ALA A 303 -13.77 2.68 -12.42
CA ALA A 303 -13.10 1.92 -13.47
C ALA A 303 -13.93 1.87 -14.77
N SER A 304 -15.24 1.68 -14.68
CA SER A 304 -16.13 1.66 -15.86
C SER A 304 -16.22 3.02 -16.56
N MET A 305 -16.13 4.12 -15.81
CA MET A 305 -16.15 5.46 -16.40
C MET A 305 -14.79 5.83 -17.02
N LEU A 306 -13.68 5.41 -16.39
CA LEU A 306 -12.34 5.60 -16.95
C LEU A 306 -12.15 4.85 -18.28
N GLU A 307 -12.76 3.67 -18.45
CA GLU A 307 -12.76 2.94 -19.73
C GLU A 307 -13.45 3.69 -20.87
N LYS A 308 -14.39 4.61 -20.55
CA LYS A 308 -15.09 5.43 -21.56
C LYS A 308 -14.32 6.68 -21.96
N ASN A 309 -13.37 7.12 -21.14
CA ASN A 309 -12.56 8.30 -21.42
C ASN A 309 -11.24 7.89 -22.10
N SER A 310 -10.92 8.55 -23.22
CA SER A 310 -9.70 8.28 -24.00
C SER A 310 -8.61 9.34 -23.85
N THR A 311 -8.81 10.37 -23.03
CA THR A 311 -7.93 11.55 -22.95
C THR A 311 -7.08 11.57 -21.69
N LEU A 312 -7.59 11.04 -20.58
CA LEU A 312 -6.91 10.99 -19.30
C LEU A 312 -5.71 10.04 -19.39
N LEU A 313 -4.53 10.54 -19.03
CA LEU A 313 -3.27 9.80 -19.08
C LEU A 313 -2.82 9.31 -17.70
N LYS A 314 -3.15 10.06 -16.65
CA LYS A 314 -2.79 9.72 -15.27
C LYS A 314 -3.99 9.87 -14.36
N PHE A 315 -4.31 8.79 -13.65
CA PHE A 315 -5.30 8.77 -12.60
C PHE A 315 -4.62 8.43 -11.26
N GLY A 316 -4.49 9.43 -10.39
CA GLY A 316 -3.89 9.30 -9.06
C GLY A 316 -4.91 8.81 -8.05
N TYR A 317 -5.04 7.49 -7.93
CA TYR A 317 -5.84 6.83 -6.90
C TYR A 317 -5.32 5.42 -6.63
N HIS A 318 -5.18 5.05 -5.36
CA HIS A 318 -4.89 3.68 -4.98
C HIS A 318 -6.17 2.84 -4.87
N PHE A 319 -6.50 2.09 -5.92
CA PHE A 319 -7.62 1.13 -5.89
C PHE A 319 -7.38 0.02 -4.87
N THR A 320 -8.33 -0.18 -3.96
CA THR A 320 -8.27 -1.28 -2.98
C THR A 320 -8.55 -2.64 -3.65
N GLN A 321 -9.47 -2.68 -4.61
CA GLN A 321 -9.86 -3.90 -5.32
C GLN A 321 -8.96 -4.17 -6.55
N GLN A 322 -8.49 -5.41 -6.70
CA GLN A 322 -7.61 -5.80 -7.82
C GLN A 322 -8.28 -5.67 -9.20
N GLY A 323 -9.58 -5.96 -9.30
CA GLY A 323 -10.32 -5.89 -10.57
C GLY A 323 -10.38 -4.46 -11.15
N PRO A 324 -10.96 -3.48 -10.42
CA PRO A 324 -10.92 -2.07 -10.79
C PRO A 324 -9.50 -1.53 -11.01
N ARG A 325 -8.53 -1.96 -10.19
CA ARG A 325 -7.12 -1.56 -10.34
C ARG A 325 -6.56 -1.93 -11.70
N LEU A 326 -6.74 -3.18 -12.13
CA LEU A 326 -6.25 -3.63 -13.43
C LEU A 326 -6.98 -2.94 -14.59
N ARG A 327 -8.31 -2.79 -14.48
CA ARG A 327 -9.12 -2.08 -15.50
C ARG A 327 -8.71 -0.62 -15.66
N GLY A 328 -8.58 0.11 -14.55
CA GLY A 328 -8.09 1.49 -14.55
C GLY A 328 -6.68 1.61 -15.12
N SER A 329 -5.76 0.70 -14.74
CA SER A 329 -4.40 0.66 -15.30
C SER A 329 -4.40 0.41 -16.81
N ASN A 330 -5.25 -0.50 -17.30
CA ASN A 330 -5.36 -0.81 -18.72
C ASN A 330 -5.94 0.37 -19.51
N ALA A 331 -6.95 1.07 -18.96
CA ALA A 331 -7.50 2.28 -19.57
C ALA A 331 -6.43 3.37 -19.72
N MET A 332 -5.67 3.66 -18.65
CA MET A 332 -4.56 4.63 -18.72
C MET A 332 -3.46 4.19 -19.69
N MET A 333 -3.14 2.89 -19.72
CA MET A 333 -2.16 2.35 -20.66
C MET A 333 -2.62 2.53 -22.12
N SER A 334 -3.88 2.22 -22.42
CA SER A 334 -4.48 2.42 -23.74
C SER A 334 -4.45 3.88 -24.17
N ASN A 335 -4.75 4.81 -23.27
CA ASN A 335 -4.75 6.24 -23.57
C ASN A 335 -3.33 6.78 -23.83
N ASN A 336 -2.34 6.33 -23.05
CA ASN A 336 -0.94 6.64 -23.31
C ASN A 336 -0.43 6.02 -24.63
N ASP A 337 -0.93 4.84 -24.99
CA ASP A 337 -0.64 4.19 -26.27
C ASP A 337 -1.16 5.03 -27.46
N LEU A 338 -2.42 5.48 -27.38
CA LEU A 338 -3.02 6.38 -28.37
C LEU A 338 -2.20 7.67 -28.50
N ALA A 339 -1.81 8.29 -27.38
CA ALA A 339 -0.96 9.47 -27.39
C ALA A 339 0.42 9.21 -28.03
N ARG A 340 0.98 8.00 -27.90
CA ARG A 340 2.22 7.61 -28.59
C ARG A 340 2.01 7.45 -30.09
N VAL A 341 0.95 6.77 -30.53
CA VAL A 341 0.64 6.57 -31.96
C VAL A 341 0.46 7.92 -32.65
N ILE A 342 -0.26 8.86 -32.03
CA ILE A 342 -0.44 10.22 -32.54
C ILE A 342 0.92 10.93 -32.74
N ARG A 343 1.88 10.72 -31.84
CA ARG A 343 3.24 11.30 -31.97
C ARG A 343 4.02 10.65 -33.12
N SER A 344 3.95 9.33 -33.28
CA SER A 344 4.67 8.64 -34.37
C SER A 344 4.13 8.95 -35.76
N ASP A 345 2.83 9.24 -35.87
CA ASP A 345 2.22 9.64 -37.16
C ASP A 345 2.55 11.09 -37.55
N SER A 346 3.15 11.88 -36.65
CA SER A 346 3.42 13.32 -36.84
C SER A 346 4.79 13.66 -37.45
N ASP A 347 5.59 12.66 -37.83
CA ASP A 347 6.88 12.86 -38.50
C ASP A 347 6.70 13.21 -39.98
N GLY A 348 6.39 14.49 -40.29
CA GLY A 348 6.70 15.05 -41.60
C GLY A 348 5.97 16.29 -42.12
N SER A 349 4.84 16.73 -41.54
CA SER A 349 4.23 18.00 -41.94
C SER A 349 3.10 18.38 -40.96
N PHE A 350 3.16 19.57 -40.37
CA PHE A 350 2.05 20.08 -39.59
C PHE A 350 1.78 21.55 -39.88
N THR A 351 0.76 21.78 -40.69
CA THR A 351 -0.20 22.86 -40.47
C THR A 351 -1.45 22.23 -39.87
N LEU A 352 -1.81 22.62 -38.64
CA LEU A 352 -3.07 22.29 -37.98
C LEU A 352 -4.25 22.88 -38.75
N THR A 353 -4.72 22.15 -39.76
CA THR A 353 -6.08 22.33 -40.29
C THR A 353 -6.64 20.96 -40.55
N LEU A 354 -7.11 20.26 -39.51
CA LEU A 354 -8.12 19.24 -39.72
C LEU A 354 -9.33 19.98 -40.31
N SER A 355 -9.64 19.66 -41.56
CA SER A 355 -10.78 20.24 -42.23
C SER A 355 -12.06 19.70 -41.57
N VAL A 356 -13.10 20.54 -41.45
CA VAL A 356 -14.40 20.16 -40.84
C VAL A 356 -14.91 18.77 -41.29
N PRO A 357 -14.77 18.35 -42.57
CA PRO A 357 -15.20 17.02 -43.02
C PRO A 357 -14.48 15.83 -42.36
N GLU A 358 -13.23 15.99 -41.89
CA GLU A 358 -12.44 14.92 -41.28
C GLU A 358 -12.84 14.70 -39.81
N LEU A 359 -13.15 15.79 -39.09
CA LEU A 359 -13.76 15.75 -37.77
C LEU A 359 -15.15 15.11 -37.80
N GLU A 360 -15.97 15.43 -38.81
CA GLU A 360 -17.31 14.84 -38.97
C GLU A 360 -17.24 13.34 -39.28
N ARG A 361 -16.18 12.88 -39.96
CA ARG A 361 -15.98 11.46 -40.31
C ARG A 361 -15.42 10.64 -39.15
N ALA A 362 -14.58 11.22 -38.31
CA ALA A 362 -14.00 10.55 -37.14
C ALA A 362 -14.98 10.42 -35.96
N PHE A 363 -15.84 11.42 -35.77
CA PHE A 363 -16.76 11.47 -34.62
C PHE A 363 -18.24 11.24 -34.97
N GLY A 364 -18.58 11.12 -36.26
CA GLY A 364 -19.94 10.82 -36.72
C GLY A 364 -20.98 11.90 -36.42
N LYS A 365 -20.54 13.13 -36.12
CA LYS A 365 -21.38 14.28 -35.74
C LYS A 365 -21.05 15.48 -36.64
N LYS A 366 -22.03 16.35 -36.92
CA LYS A 366 -21.85 17.54 -37.76
C LYS A 366 -21.39 18.75 -36.95
N PHE A 367 -20.39 19.50 -37.44
CA PHE A 367 -19.86 20.69 -36.77
C PHE A 367 -20.08 21.94 -37.62
N LYS A 368 -20.63 23.02 -37.03
CA LYS A 368 -20.92 24.29 -37.73
C LYS A 368 -20.02 25.41 -37.22
N CYS A 369 -19.21 26.00 -38.10
CA CYS A 369 -18.29 27.09 -37.77
C CYS A 369 -19.03 28.43 -37.62
N LYS A 370 -18.93 29.10 -36.47
CA LYS A 370 -19.39 30.49 -36.28
C LYS A 370 -18.25 31.48 -36.58
N SER A 371 -18.38 32.13 -37.73
CA SER A 371 -17.82 33.42 -38.16
C SER A 371 -16.38 33.83 -37.79
N LYS A 372 -15.62 34.05 -38.87
CA LYS A 372 -14.39 34.82 -39.04
C LYS A 372 -14.20 36.02 -38.10
N LEU A 373 -13.30 35.88 -37.14
CA LEU A 373 -12.31 36.88 -36.76
C LEU A 373 -11.06 36.10 -36.31
N GLY A 374 -9.89 36.56 -36.76
CA GLY A 374 -8.66 35.79 -36.76
C GLY A 374 -8.18 35.36 -35.37
N LEU A 375 -7.62 34.14 -35.35
CA LEU A 375 -6.85 33.47 -34.31
C LEU A 375 -7.68 32.77 -33.21
N SER A 376 -7.51 31.45 -33.18
CA SER A 376 -8.18 30.41 -32.36
C SER A 376 -9.69 30.22 -32.59
N SER A 377 -10.03 29.14 -33.30
CA SER A 377 -11.41 28.67 -33.44
C SER A 377 -11.78 27.76 -32.25
N CYS A 378 -12.63 28.24 -31.36
CA CYS A 378 -13.37 27.40 -30.42
C CYS A 378 -14.47 26.62 -31.19
N PHE A 379 -14.54 25.30 -31.01
CA PHE A 379 -15.61 24.47 -31.55
C PHE A 379 -16.56 24.07 -30.42
N THR A 380 -17.86 24.21 -30.65
CA THR A 380 -18.92 23.67 -29.76
C THR A 380 -19.80 22.72 -30.55
N GLU A 381 -20.27 21.66 -29.88
CA GLU A 381 -21.20 20.66 -30.43
C GLU A 381 -22.52 21.34 -30.83
N ALA A 382 -23.10 20.94 -31.97
CA ALA A 382 -24.30 21.53 -32.56
C ALA A 382 -25.56 20.72 -32.29
#